data_AF-A0A8J7Q6D0-F1
#
_entry.id   AF-A0A8J7Q6D0-F1
#
_cell.length_a   1.000
_cell.length_b   1.000
_cell.length_c   1.000
_cell.angle_alpha   90.00
_cell.angle_beta   90.00
_cell.angle_gamma   90.00
#
_symmetry.space_group_name_H-M   'P 1'
#
loop_
_entity.id
_entity.type
_entity.pdbx_description
1 polymer ?
#
loop_
_entity_poly.entity_id
_entity_poly.type
_entity_poly.pdbx_seq_one_letter_code
_entity_poly.pdbx_strand_id
1 'polypeptide(L)' 'MTHGTGRVIVVGIDGSPSALHAAQWAAEQARRRRLPLRLVHAVNVSAVAYSGGIDPAGHFLEELESLGDQ' A
#
# COMPACT_ATOMS: atom_id res chain seq x y z
N MET A 1 -0.08 -8.84 -18.10
CA MET A 1 0.17 -8.83 -16.64
C MET A 1 -0.80 -9.79 -15.98
N THR A 2 -0.35 -10.99 -15.59
CA THR A 2 -1.21 -11.95 -14.90
C THR A 2 -1.51 -11.43 -13.50
N HIS A 3 -2.73 -10.94 -13.27
CA HIS A 3 -3.25 -10.77 -11.92
C HIS A 3 -3.18 -12.14 -11.24
N GLY A 4 -2.26 -12.31 -10.30
CA GLY A 4 -2.05 -13.57 -9.61
C GLY A 4 -3.30 -13.95 -8.82
N THR A 5 -4.11 -14.88 -9.34
CA THR A 5 -5.25 -15.48 -8.63
C THR A 5 -4.80 -16.56 -7.62
N GLY A 6 -3.55 -16.50 -7.16
CA GLY A 6 -3.01 -17.38 -6.13
C GLY A 6 -3.35 -16.87 -4.73
N ARG A 7 -3.73 -17.78 -3.82
CA ARG A 7 -3.95 -17.44 -2.40
C ARG A 7 -2.66 -16.87 -1.80
N VAL A 8 -2.76 -15.68 -1.21
CA VAL A 8 -1.64 -14.95 -0.57
C VAL A 8 -2.07 -14.49 0.83
N ILE A 9 -1.12 -14.49 1.77
CA ILE A 9 -1.32 -13.84 3.08
C ILE A 9 -0.76 -12.43 2.98
N VAL A 10 -1.58 -11.43 3.29
CA VAL A 10 -1.17 -10.00 3.28
C VAL A 10 -1.11 -9.52 4.72
N VAL A 11 -0.04 -8.79 5.06
CA VAL A 11 0.12 -8.17 6.37
C VAL A 11 0.54 -6.70 6.23
N GLY A 12 -0.15 -5.82 6.96
CA GLY A 12 0.19 -4.41 7.05
C GLY A 12 1.35 -4.17 8.02
N ILE A 13 2.28 -3.30 7.64
CA ILE A 13 3.39 -2.85 8.47
C ILE A 13 3.26 -1.35 8.64
N ASP A 14 3.33 -0.82 9.86
CA ASP A 14 3.31 0.62 10.17
C ASP A 14 4.38 1.04 11.19
N GLY A 15 5.25 0.11 11.60
CA GLY A 15 6.30 0.33 12.60
C GLY A 15 5.85 0.12 14.05
N SER A 16 4.57 -0.11 14.31
CA SER A 16 4.06 -0.40 15.65
C SER A 16 4.47 -1.80 16.14
N PRO A 17 4.56 -2.02 17.46
CA PRO A 17 4.74 -3.36 18.02
C PRO A 17 3.64 -4.34 17.60
N SER A 18 2.40 -3.86 17.45
CA SER A 18 1.28 -4.67 16.96
C SER A 18 1.48 -5.15 15.53
N ALA A 19 2.00 -4.30 14.64
CA ALA A 19 2.32 -4.70 13.28
C ALA A 19 3.45 -5.74 13.24
N LEU A 20 4.44 -5.63 14.14
CA LEU A 20 5.48 -6.64 14.27
C LEU A 20 4.91 -8.01 14.71
N HIS A 21 4.03 -8.04 15.70
CA HIS A 21 3.36 -9.28 16.12
C HIS A 21 2.51 -9.89 14.99
N ALA A 22 1.79 -9.05 14.24
CA ALA A 22 1.02 -9.48 13.08
C ALA A 22 1.92 -10.09 11.99
N ALA A 23 3.09 -9.49 11.74
CA ALA A 23 4.06 -10.00 10.77
C ALA A 23 4.61 -11.37 11.16
N GLN A 24 4.93 -11.57 12.44
CA GLN A 24 5.40 -12.85 12.96
C GLN A 24 4.34 -13.95 12.80
N TRP A 25 3.09 -13.65 13.15
CA TRP A 25 1.98 -14.58 12.95
C TRP A 25 1.77 -14.91 11.47
N ALA A 26 1.78 -13.89 10.60
CA ALA A 26 1.55 -14.06 9.17
C ALA A 26 2.65 -14.90 8.51
N ALA A 27 3.91 -14.73 8.92
CA ALA A 27 5.03 -15.55 8.45
C ALA A 27 4.84 -17.02 8.82
N GLU A 28 4.44 -17.32 10.07
CA GLU A 28 4.19 -18.69 10.48
C GLU A 28 3.00 -19.31 9.73
N GLN A 29 1.94 -18.54 9.48
CA GLN A 29 0.80 -19.02 8.68
C GLN A 29 1.17 -19.28 7.22
N ALA A 30 1.97 -18.38 6.62
CA ALA A 30 2.43 -18.52 5.24
C ALA A 30 3.28 -19.78 5.07
N ARG A 31 4.19 -20.03 6.03
CA ARG A 31 5.01 -21.24 6.10
C ARG A 31 4.16 -22.50 6.22
N ARG A 32 3.21 -22.54 7.17
CA ARG A 32 2.33 -23.70 7.39
C ARG A 32 1.48 -24.04 6.17
N ARG A 33 0.99 -23.02 5.46
CA ARG A 33 0.06 -23.18 4.33
C ARG A 33 0.76 -23.24 2.97
N ARG A 34 2.09 -23.06 2.94
CA ARG A 34 2.90 -22.93 1.71
C ARG A 34 2.34 -21.87 0.78
N LEU A 35 1.93 -20.73 1.35
CA LEU A 35 1.42 -19.59 0.61
C LEU A 35 2.46 -18.46 0.59
N PRO A 36 2.50 -17.65 -0.48
CA PRO A 36 3.26 -16.41 -0.47
C PRO A 36 2.82 -15.49 0.69
N LEU A 37 3.78 -14.77 1.26
CA LEU A 37 3.56 -13.69 2.22
C LEU A 37 3.85 -12.36 1.53
N ARG A 38 2.94 -11.39 1.67
CA ARG A 38 3.10 -10.03 1.16
C ARG A 38 3.02 -9.02 2.30
N LEU A 39 4.11 -8.28 2.52
CA LEU A 39 4.17 -7.18 3.47
C LEU A 39 3.78 -5.90 2.74
N VAL A 40 2.91 -5.09 3.34
CA VAL A 40 2.42 -3.83 2.75
C VAL A 40 2.56 -2.72 3.77
N HIS A 41 3.15 -1.60 3.37
CA HIS A 41 3.16 -0.36 4.12
C HIS A 41 2.40 0.69 3.31
N ALA A 42 1.38 1.30 3.91
CA ALA A 42 0.63 2.37 3.28
C ALA A 42 1.19 3.71 3.74
N VAL A 43 1.70 4.51 2.81
CA VAL A 43 2.13 5.88 3.07
C VAL A 43 1.04 6.84 2.62
N ASN A 44 0.70 7.79 3.48
CA ASN A 44 -0.17 8.90 3.09
C ASN A 44 0.69 9.95 2.38
N VAL A 45 0.65 9.96 1.05
CA VAL A 45 1.38 10.92 0.22
C VAL A 45 0.82 12.34 0.33
N SER A 46 -0.45 12.51 0.70
CA SER A 46 -1.06 13.83 0.97
C SER A 46 -0.37 14.50 2.15
N ALA A 47 -0.13 13.78 3.25
CA ALA A 47 0.55 14.32 4.42
C ALA A 47 2.00 14.75 4.11
N VAL A 48 2.71 13.97 3.28
CA VAL A 48 4.08 14.29 2.84
C VAL A 48 4.07 15.51 1.91
N ALA A 49 3.15 15.58 0.95
CA ALA A 49 3.09 16.66 -0.03
C ALA A 49 2.53 17.98 0.52
N TYR A 50 1.53 17.93 1.41
CA TYR A 50 1.02 19.13 2.11
C TYR A 50 2.10 19.78 2.99
N SER A 51 3.05 19.01 3.54
CA SER A 51 4.18 19.58 4.30
C SER A 51 5.21 20.34 3.43
N GLY A 52 5.19 20.11 2.10
CA GLY A 52 6.07 20.78 1.13
C GLY A 52 5.40 21.88 0.32
N GLY A 53 4.11 22.19 0.57
CA GLY A 53 3.36 23.20 -0.18
C GLY A 53 2.98 22.77 -1.60
N ILE A 54 3.16 21.49 -1.96
CA ILE A 54 2.66 20.93 -3.22
C ILE A 54 1.33 20.26 -2.90
N ASP A 55 0.21 20.86 -3.29
CA ASP A 55 -1.10 20.22 -3.23
C ASP A 55 -1.21 19.22 -4.40
N PRO A 56 -1.09 17.90 -4.17
CA PRO A 56 -1.16 16.92 -5.25
C PRO A 56 -2.59 16.76 -5.77
N ALA A 57 -3.59 17.07 -4.94
CA ALA A 57 -4.98 16.93 -5.33
C ALA A 57 -5.36 18.01 -6.36
N GLY A 58 -4.94 19.26 -6.12
CA GLY A 58 -5.12 20.35 -7.08
C GLY A 58 -4.44 20.09 -8.42
N HIS A 59 -3.15 19.73 -8.41
CA HIS A 59 -2.40 19.49 -9.65
C HIS A 59 -2.91 18.28 -10.45
N PHE A 60 -3.31 17.21 -9.76
CA PHE A 60 -3.81 16.00 -10.41
C PHE A 60 -5.23 16.18 -10.99
N LEU A 61 -6.08 16.97 -10.35
CA LEU A 61 -7.41 17.31 -10.87
C LEU A 61 -7.31 18.20 -12.11
N GLU A 62 -6.44 19.20 -12.10
CA GLU A 62 -6.16 20.02 -13.29
C GLU A 62 -5.63 19.18 -14.47
N GLU A 63 -4.76 18.21 -14.19
CA GLU A 63 -4.23 17.31 -15.22
C GLU A 63 -5.32 16.38 -15.80
N LEU A 64 -6.20 15.85 -14.95
CA LEU A 64 -7.34 15.03 -15.40
C LEU A 64 -8.38 15.85 -16.19
N GLU A 65 -8.63 17.09 -15.80
CA GLU A 65 -9.53 18.00 -16.50
C GLU A 65 -8.94 18.43 -17.86
N SER A 66 -7.64 18.73 -17.92
CA SER A 66 -6.93 19.04 -19.17
C SER A 66 -6.87 17.87 -20.15
N LEU A 67 -6.91 16.63 -19.66
CA LEU A 67 -6.93 15.42 -20.50
C LEU A 67 -8.35 15.03 -20.95
N GLY A 68 -9.39 15.54 -20.28
CA GLY A 68 -10.78 15.29 -20.63
C GLY A 68 -11.31 16.13 -21.79
N ASP A 69 -10.59 17.18 -22.17
CA ASP A 69 -10.94 18.14 -23.22
C ASP A 69 -10.16 17.94 -24.54
N GLN A 70 -9.51 16.78 -24.72
CA GLN A 70 -8.80 16.39 -25.95
C GLN A 70 -9.34 15.13 -26.61
#